data_AF-A0A4P6KYM4-F1
#
_entry.id   AF-A0A4P6KYM4-F1
#
_cell.length_a   1.000
_cell.length_b   1.000
_cell.length_c   1.000
_cell.angle_alpha   90.00
_cell.angle_beta   90.00
_cell.angle_gamma   90.00
#
_symmetry.space_group_name_H-M   'P 1'
#
loop_
_entity.id
_entity.type
_entity.pdbx_description
1 polymer ?
#
loop_
_entity_poly.entity_id
_entity_poly.type
_entity_poly.pdbx_seq_one_letter_code
_entity_poly.pdbx_strand_id
1 'polypeptide(L)'
;MSSWTLTIADPRKLLDAATVSLIDTDVAFVLGYLDRFLDWQGTLDVQVNIKTYADLKSELGWDIDGIFAATEMGWYARDGKLFKSNLVEMAGGADPNGTAPDAGFTIYLGKDGTMRSYGTPVWLDPDPAFHAGPSVPAGGHDLVSIALHEMLHTLAFDQADFATGTLGSKVTFLDGAYWFSGEATVALLGGPLPFDASGHIISSRTPHYGVSGVNSDWGNYDQNRWDIGRIELAVLQDLGFDVQLPPDGLPYADLDDKAPRLAGTAGDDLLYGDYQANELRGGTGNDLLEGGAGNDTLDGGTGLDTALYAGAAAGFDVRQHSGVTTVIDKAGAEGRDLLAGIERIQFDDSARAFDTAGTAGMAYRIYQAAFDRAPDHAGLGYWIDRMDHGATLDELATNFILSTEFRDLYGADLAAGAYITQLYDNVLHRAPDSTGYDFWLSALIGNGNGNDTLATRAGILARFSESPENVGQVAEAIGAGIAYLPWGA
;
A
#
# COMPACT_ATOMS: atom_id res chain seq x y z
N MET A 1 13.83 -7.08 -13.42
CA MET A 1 12.92 -7.02 -12.26
C MET A 1 11.70 -6.30 -12.77
N SER A 2 10.54 -6.92 -12.63
CA SER A 2 9.24 -6.36 -12.99
C SER A 2 8.81 -5.50 -11.81
N SER A 3 8.33 -4.28 -12.06
CA SER A 3 7.76 -3.41 -11.02
C SER A 3 6.53 -2.70 -11.57
N TRP A 4 5.52 -2.52 -10.72
CA TRP A 4 4.28 -1.84 -11.08
C TRP A 4 4.27 -0.49 -10.37
N THR A 5 4.08 0.61 -11.09
CA THR A 5 3.87 1.93 -10.45
C THR A 5 2.39 2.28 -10.56
N LEU A 6 1.66 2.23 -9.45
CA LEU A 6 0.25 2.65 -9.45
C LEU A 6 0.16 4.16 -9.22
N THR A 7 -0.23 4.91 -10.25
CA THR A 7 -0.57 6.34 -10.13
C THR A 7 -2.07 6.54 -10.20
N ILE A 8 -2.66 6.88 -9.07
CA ILE A 8 -4.08 7.24 -9.00
C ILE A 8 -4.19 8.77 -9.02
N ALA A 9 -4.90 9.32 -10.00
CA ALA A 9 -5.05 10.78 -10.09
C ALA A 9 -6.02 11.35 -9.03
N ASP A 10 -5.93 12.67 -8.78
CA ASP A 10 -6.66 13.49 -7.79
C ASP A 10 -8.23 13.48 -7.80
N PRO A 11 -8.98 12.94 -8.80
CA PRO A 11 -10.45 13.04 -8.72
C PRO A 11 -11.18 12.01 -7.83
N ARG A 12 -10.48 11.20 -7.02
CA ARG A 12 -11.12 10.40 -5.94
C ARG A 12 -11.87 11.23 -4.89
N LYS A 13 -11.59 12.53 -4.78
CA LYS A 13 -12.34 13.47 -3.93
C LYS A 13 -13.85 13.53 -4.25
N LEU A 14 -14.28 12.97 -5.38
CA LEU A 14 -15.68 12.86 -5.76
C LEU A 14 -16.43 11.72 -5.03
N LEU A 15 -15.70 10.78 -4.43
CA LEU A 15 -16.24 9.60 -3.74
C LEU A 15 -15.91 9.66 -2.25
N ASP A 16 -16.68 8.92 -1.44
CA ASP A 16 -16.37 8.75 -0.03
C ASP A 16 -15.16 7.80 0.18
N ALA A 17 -14.55 7.87 1.35
CA ALA A 17 -13.34 7.12 1.68
C ALA A 17 -13.53 5.59 1.63
N ALA A 18 -14.71 5.08 1.98
CA ALA A 18 -14.97 3.64 1.96
C ALA A 18 -15.06 3.12 0.52
N THR A 19 -15.74 3.86 -0.35
CA THR A 19 -15.78 3.55 -1.79
C THR A 19 -14.38 3.59 -2.41
N VAL A 20 -13.56 4.58 -2.04
CA VAL A 20 -12.17 4.67 -2.50
C VAL A 20 -11.34 3.46 -2.06
N SER A 21 -11.44 3.08 -0.78
CA SER A 21 -10.72 1.92 -0.24
C SER A 21 -11.05 0.64 -0.99
N LEU A 22 -12.32 0.42 -1.33
CA LEU A 22 -12.75 -0.76 -2.08
C LEU A 22 -12.24 -0.76 -3.52
N ILE A 23 -12.16 0.41 -4.17
CA ILE A 23 -11.53 0.53 -5.50
C ILE A 23 -10.04 0.18 -5.42
N ASP A 24 -9.34 0.63 -4.37
CA ASP A 24 -7.93 0.27 -4.15
C ASP A 24 -7.75 -1.23 -3.99
N THR A 25 -8.61 -1.88 -3.19
CA THR A 25 -8.61 -3.33 -3.00
C THR A 25 -8.81 -4.10 -4.31
N ASP A 26 -9.82 -3.73 -5.10
CA ASP A 26 -10.10 -4.39 -6.39
C ASP A 26 -8.98 -4.18 -7.42
N VAL A 27 -8.41 -2.97 -7.49
CA VAL A 27 -7.31 -2.67 -8.42
C VAL A 27 -6.03 -3.40 -8.02
N ALA A 28 -5.69 -3.42 -6.72
CA ALA A 28 -4.53 -4.17 -6.22
C ALA A 28 -4.64 -5.66 -6.55
N PHE A 29 -5.85 -6.22 -6.44
CA PHE A 29 -6.10 -7.61 -6.85
C PHE A 29 -5.81 -7.85 -8.34
N VAL A 30 -6.27 -6.97 -9.23
CA VAL A 30 -6.02 -7.07 -10.68
C VAL A 30 -4.51 -7.00 -10.99
N LEU A 31 -3.77 -6.13 -10.31
CA LEU A 31 -2.31 -6.05 -10.47
C LEU A 31 -1.63 -7.34 -10.02
N GLY A 32 -2.03 -7.90 -8.88
CA GLY A 32 -1.54 -9.20 -8.41
C GLY A 32 -1.87 -10.35 -9.38
N TYR A 33 -3.05 -10.30 -10.01
CA TYR A 33 -3.44 -11.25 -11.06
C TYR A 33 -2.51 -11.15 -12.27
N LEU A 34 -2.24 -9.94 -12.77
CA LEU A 34 -1.34 -9.73 -13.89
C LEU A 34 0.09 -10.15 -13.53
N ASP A 35 0.64 -9.73 -12.39
CA ASP A 35 1.99 -10.11 -11.94
C ASP A 35 2.18 -11.64 -11.88
N ARG A 36 1.13 -12.36 -11.47
CA ARG A 36 1.18 -13.82 -11.36
C ARG A 36 1.28 -14.52 -12.71
N PHE A 37 0.60 -14.00 -13.74
CA PHE A 37 0.37 -14.72 -14.99
C PHE A 37 1.03 -14.06 -16.22
N LEU A 38 1.50 -12.84 -16.10
CA LEU A 38 2.22 -12.09 -17.13
C LEU A 38 3.66 -11.87 -16.67
N ASP A 39 4.62 -12.54 -17.32
CA ASP A 39 6.05 -12.32 -17.07
C ASP A 39 6.51 -11.07 -17.85
N TRP A 40 6.29 -9.91 -17.24
CA TRP A 40 6.70 -8.62 -17.79
C TRP A 40 8.15 -8.29 -17.43
N GLN A 41 8.91 -7.70 -18.34
CA GLN A 41 10.26 -7.21 -18.07
C GLN A 41 10.30 -5.69 -18.24
N GLY A 42 10.08 -4.95 -17.15
CA GLY A 42 10.06 -3.48 -17.15
C GLY A 42 9.28 -2.91 -15.97
N THR A 43 9.10 -1.59 -15.98
CA THR A 43 8.08 -0.92 -15.16
C THR A 43 6.76 -0.94 -15.93
N LEU A 44 5.65 -1.16 -15.24
CA LEU A 44 4.32 -0.91 -15.78
C LEU A 44 3.65 0.21 -14.97
N ASP A 45 3.48 1.37 -15.57
CA ASP A 45 2.79 2.50 -14.95
C ASP A 45 1.27 2.33 -15.14
N VAL A 46 0.53 2.22 -14.03
CA VAL A 46 -0.92 2.03 -14.05
C VAL A 46 -1.63 3.30 -13.63
N GLN A 47 -2.60 3.76 -14.44
CA GLN A 47 -3.43 4.91 -14.10
C GLN A 47 -4.91 4.57 -13.94
N VAL A 48 -5.47 4.95 -12.79
CA VAL A 48 -6.92 4.90 -12.54
C VAL A 48 -7.45 6.30 -12.36
N ASN A 49 -8.32 6.72 -13.27
CA ASN A 49 -8.94 8.05 -13.25
C ASN A 49 -10.41 7.93 -12.81
N ILE A 50 -10.92 8.91 -12.07
CA ILE A 50 -12.35 9.05 -11.78
C ILE A 50 -12.81 10.39 -12.32
N LYS A 51 -13.94 10.50 -13.00
CA LYS A 51 -14.36 11.76 -13.64
C LYS A 51 -15.84 11.98 -13.46
N THR A 52 -16.30 13.22 -13.54
CA THR A 52 -17.72 13.54 -13.44
C THR A 52 -18.45 13.29 -14.75
N TYR A 53 -19.78 13.23 -14.71
CA TYR A 53 -20.61 13.27 -15.92
C TYR A 53 -20.34 14.51 -16.80
N ALA A 54 -20.00 15.64 -16.19
CA ALA A 54 -19.69 16.86 -16.94
C ALA A 54 -18.41 16.70 -17.77
N ASP A 55 -17.39 16.04 -17.20
CA ASP A 55 -16.15 15.72 -17.88
C ASP A 55 -16.42 14.76 -19.05
N LEU A 56 -17.21 13.70 -18.83
CA LEU A 56 -17.66 12.78 -19.89
C LEU A 56 -18.29 13.54 -21.07
N LYS A 57 -19.27 14.39 -20.78
CA LYS A 57 -19.98 15.16 -21.80
C LYS A 57 -19.06 16.13 -22.53
N SER A 58 -18.10 16.73 -21.83
CA SER A 58 -17.15 17.66 -22.43
C SER A 58 -16.11 16.96 -23.31
N GLU A 59 -15.62 15.80 -22.87
CA GLU A 59 -14.56 15.05 -23.54
C GLU A 59 -15.10 14.26 -24.75
N LEU A 60 -16.22 13.53 -24.57
CA LEU A 60 -16.75 12.63 -25.59
C LEU A 60 -17.84 13.27 -26.46
N GLY A 61 -18.56 14.26 -25.93
CA GLY A 61 -19.72 14.88 -26.60
C GLY A 61 -20.95 13.98 -26.65
N TRP A 62 -21.00 12.94 -25.80
CA TRP A 62 -22.15 12.05 -25.64
C TRP A 62 -23.04 12.51 -24.48
N ASP A 63 -24.34 12.22 -24.55
CA ASP A 63 -25.32 12.52 -23.49
C ASP A 63 -25.92 11.21 -22.96
N ILE A 64 -25.05 10.36 -22.43
CA ILE A 64 -25.36 8.99 -21.99
C ILE A 64 -24.99 8.84 -20.52
N ASP A 65 -25.88 8.24 -19.73
CA ASP A 65 -25.78 8.17 -18.26
C ASP A 65 -25.04 6.90 -17.83
N GLY A 66 -23.78 7.05 -17.40
CA GLY A 66 -22.96 5.96 -16.87
C GLY A 66 -21.44 6.17 -16.99
N ILE A 67 -20.68 5.34 -16.27
CA ILE A 67 -19.27 4.97 -16.47
C ILE A 67 -19.06 4.47 -17.89
N PHE A 68 -18.02 5.06 -18.48
CA PHE A 68 -17.28 4.55 -19.62
C PHE A 68 -15.90 4.24 -19.08
N ALA A 69 -15.58 2.97 -18.90
CA ALA A 69 -14.17 2.66 -18.84
C ALA A 69 -13.61 2.94 -20.23
N ALA A 70 -12.89 4.05 -20.33
CA ALA A 70 -12.29 4.49 -21.58
C ALA A 70 -10.79 4.58 -21.35
N THR A 71 -10.05 3.79 -22.13
CA THR A 71 -8.62 3.98 -22.33
C THR A 71 -8.37 5.38 -22.92
N GLU A 72 -7.34 6.10 -22.47
CA GLU A 72 -7.12 7.49 -22.89
C GLU A 72 -7.00 7.63 -24.43
N MET A 73 -7.57 8.72 -24.97
CA MET A 73 -7.92 8.86 -26.39
C MET A 73 -6.76 9.28 -27.31
N GLY A 74 -6.34 8.40 -28.21
CA GLY A 74 -5.63 8.75 -29.44
C GLY A 74 -6.59 9.04 -30.62
N TRP A 75 -6.41 10.16 -31.33
CA TRP A 75 -7.23 10.51 -32.51
C TRP A 75 -6.75 9.78 -33.78
N TYR A 76 -7.64 9.05 -34.48
CA TYR A 76 -7.34 8.40 -35.77
C TYR A 76 -7.86 9.18 -37.00
N ALA A 77 -7.12 9.12 -38.11
CA ALA A 77 -7.54 9.62 -39.41
C ALA A 77 -7.30 8.58 -40.52
N ARG A 78 -8.35 8.26 -41.30
CA ARG A 78 -8.26 7.55 -42.60
C ARG A 78 -9.12 8.26 -43.62
N ASP A 79 -8.57 8.48 -44.82
CA ASP A 79 -9.27 9.06 -45.98
C ASP A 79 -9.96 10.43 -45.73
N GLY A 80 -9.41 11.25 -44.83
CA GLY A 80 -9.89 12.61 -44.58
C GLY A 80 -11.26 12.69 -43.90
N LYS A 81 -11.77 11.60 -43.28
CA LYS A 81 -12.99 11.60 -42.49
C LYS A 81 -12.71 11.18 -41.05
N LEU A 82 -13.11 12.05 -40.11
CA LEU A 82 -13.15 11.75 -38.68
C LEU A 82 -14.31 10.79 -38.42
N PHE A 83 -13.99 9.57 -37.97
CA PHE A 83 -14.99 8.64 -37.46
C PHE A 83 -15.05 8.79 -35.93
N LYS A 84 -16.16 9.32 -35.42
CA LYS A 84 -16.54 9.17 -34.01
C LYS A 84 -17.34 7.87 -33.91
N SER A 85 -17.07 7.09 -32.86
CA SER A 85 -17.64 5.77 -32.53
C SER A 85 -16.90 4.57 -33.15
N ASN A 86 -16.57 3.62 -32.26
CA ASN A 86 -16.22 2.20 -32.49
C ASN A 86 -14.72 1.81 -32.52
N LEU A 87 -13.77 2.76 -32.41
CA LEU A 87 -12.33 2.45 -32.34
C LEU A 87 -11.64 3.14 -31.14
N VAL A 88 -12.45 3.61 -30.19
CA VAL A 88 -12.02 4.47 -29.06
C VAL A 88 -11.48 3.66 -27.89
N GLU A 89 -11.89 2.39 -27.74
CA GLU A 89 -11.48 1.49 -26.65
C GLU A 89 -10.15 0.76 -26.94
N MET A 90 -9.62 0.85 -28.18
CA MET A 90 -8.39 0.19 -28.63
C MET A 90 -7.28 1.21 -28.95
N ALA A 91 -7.22 2.31 -28.19
CA ALA A 91 -6.38 3.46 -28.52
C ALA A 91 -5.34 3.82 -27.45
N GLY A 92 -5.00 2.86 -26.57
CA GLY A 92 -3.94 3.02 -25.58
C GLY A 92 -2.88 1.94 -25.74
N GLY A 93 -1.60 2.32 -25.63
CA GLY A 93 -0.52 1.37 -25.42
C GLY A 93 0.74 1.60 -26.23
N ALA A 94 1.63 2.49 -25.77
CA ALA A 94 3.08 2.25 -25.77
C ALA A 94 3.81 3.43 -25.11
N ASP A 95 4.66 3.15 -24.10
CA ASP A 95 5.99 3.78 -24.12
C ASP A 95 7.08 2.92 -23.47
N PRO A 96 7.87 2.19 -24.28
CA PRO A 96 9.03 1.46 -23.79
C PRO A 96 10.14 2.32 -23.14
N ASN A 97 10.05 3.68 -23.12
CA ASN A 97 10.97 4.59 -22.40
C ASN A 97 10.40 6.03 -22.12
N GLY A 98 9.13 6.26 -21.77
CA GLY A 98 8.64 7.66 -21.60
C GLY A 98 7.45 7.92 -20.65
N THR A 99 6.84 9.11 -20.76
CA THR A 99 6.17 9.82 -19.64
C THR A 99 4.63 9.63 -19.55
N ALA A 100 4.09 8.49 -19.98
CA ALA A 100 2.64 8.19 -19.98
C ALA A 100 2.40 6.78 -19.40
N PRO A 101 1.22 6.48 -18.82
CA PRO A 101 0.97 5.18 -18.21
C PRO A 101 0.92 4.04 -19.23
N ASP A 102 1.48 2.89 -18.88
CA ASP A 102 1.52 1.67 -19.68
C ASP A 102 0.20 0.88 -19.62
N ALA A 103 -0.58 1.06 -18.57
CA ALA A 103 -1.94 0.53 -18.45
C ALA A 103 -2.88 1.49 -17.71
N GLY A 104 -4.20 1.41 -17.94
CA GLY A 104 -5.11 2.22 -17.15
C GLY A 104 -6.54 2.28 -17.65
N PHE A 105 -7.41 2.85 -16.82
CA PHE A 105 -8.82 3.03 -17.12
C PHE A 105 -9.40 4.25 -16.40
N THR A 106 -10.50 4.78 -16.95
CA THR A 106 -11.21 5.94 -16.39
C THR A 106 -12.62 5.56 -15.96
N ILE A 107 -13.04 5.91 -14.76
CA ILE A 107 -14.41 5.73 -14.26
C ILE A 107 -15.16 7.05 -14.37
N TYR A 108 -16.17 7.17 -15.24
CA TYR A 108 -17.05 8.36 -15.26
C TYR A 108 -18.28 8.17 -14.35
N LEU A 109 -18.50 9.06 -13.39
CA LEU A 109 -19.68 9.02 -12.53
C LEU A 109 -20.94 9.40 -13.30
N GLY A 110 -22.05 8.72 -13.00
CA GLY A 110 -23.37 9.03 -13.53
C GLY A 110 -23.87 10.42 -13.11
N LYS A 111 -24.99 10.88 -13.69
CA LYS A 111 -25.59 12.18 -13.35
C LYS A 111 -25.93 12.31 -11.86
N ASP A 112 -26.20 11.19 -11.20
CA ASP A 112 -26.52 11.06 -9.78
C ASP A 112 -25.27 10.89 -8.88
N GLY A 113 -24.07 10.91 -9.46
CA GLY A 113 -22.81 10.69 -8.74
C GLY A 113 -22.49 9.22 -8.46
N THR A 114 -23.32 8.28 -8.94
CA THR A 114 -23.10 6.84 -8.72
C THR A 114 -22.20 6.23 -9.79
N MET A 115 -21.56 5.12 -9.43
CA MET A 115 -20.75 4.31 -10.33
C MET A 115 -21.62 3.34 -11.13
N ARG A 116 -21.65 3.48 -12.46
CA ARG A 116 -22.45 2.63 -13.38
C ARG A 116 -21.76 2.26 -14.70
N SER A 117 -21.34 1.03 -14.99
CA SER A 117 -20.82 0.66 -16.33
C SER A 117 -21.97 0.41 -17.32
N TYR A 118 -22.01 1.12 -18.46
CA TYR A 118 -23.09 1.07 -19.47
C TYR A 118 -24.52 1.20 -18.90
N GLY A 119 -24.67 2.03 -17.86
CA GLY A 119 -25.95 2.25 -17.17
C GLY A 119 -26.27 1.22 -16.07
N THR A 120 -25.45 0.18 -15.94
CA THR A 120 -25.56 -0.87 -14.92
C THR A 120 -24.68 -0.54 -13.70
N PRO A 121 -25.16 -0.66 -12.44
CA PRO A 121 -24.34 -0.41 -11.25
C PRO A 121 -23.03 -1.21 -11.23
N VAL A 122 -21.93 -0.56 -10.83
CA VAL A 122 -20.67 -1.25 -10.55
C VAL A 122 -20.65 -1.68 -9.08
N TRP A 123 -20.32 -2.94 -8.87
CA TRP A 123 -20.11 -3.57 -7.59
C TRP A 123 -18.61 -3.64 -7.32
N LEU A 124 -18.22 -3.18 -6.14
CA LEU A 124 -16.86 -3.30 -5.62
C LEU A 124 -16.81 -4.54 -4.74
N ASP A 125 -15.84 -5.41 -4.96
CA ASP A 125 -15.69 -6.62 -4.16
C ASP A 125 -14.98 -6.27 -2.85
N PRO A 126 -15.61 -6.43 -1.67
CA PRO A 126 -14.89 -6.26 -0.41
C PRO A 126 -13.86 -7.35 -0.17
N ASP A 127 -13.91 -8.46 -0.92
CA ASP A 127 -13.00 -9.60 -0.80
C ASP A 127 -12.74 -10.25 -2.17
N PRO A 128 -11.96 -9.61 -3.07
CA PRO A 128 -11.73 -10.07 -4.44
C PRO A 128 -10.89 -11.35 -4.58
N ALA A 129 -10.75 -12.15 -3.54
CA ALA A 129 -9.92 -13.35 -3.49
C ALA A 129 -10.10 -14.32 -4.67
N PHE A 130 -9.04 -15.06 -5.03
CA PHE A 130 -9.02 -16.07 -6.10
C PHE A 130 -10.08 -17.18 -6.01
N HIS A 131 -10.76 -17.21 -4.88
CA HIS A 131 -11.27 -18.42 -4.30
C HIS A 131 -12.74 -18.23 -3.87
N ALA A 132 -13.18 -16.98 -3.70
CA ALA A 132 -14.50 -16.64 -3.18
C ALA A 132 -15.56 -16.52 -4.29
N GLY A 133 -15.14 -16.22 -5.53
CA GLY A 133 -16.05 -15.82 -6.61
C GLY A 133 -16.75 -14.49 -6.27
N PRO A 134 -16.99 -13.59 -7.25
CA PRO A 134 -17.60 -12.32 -6.92
C PRO A 134 -19.07 -12.54 -6.57
N SER A 135 -19.53 -11.99 -5.45
CA SER A 135 -20.96 -11.97 -5.08
C SER A 135 -21.67 -10.77 -5.71
N VAL A 136 -21.67 -10.71 -7.04
CA VAL A 136 -22.27 -9.60 -7.79
C VAL A 136 -23.80 -9.61 -7.63
N PRO A 137 -24.41 -8.52 -7.17
CA PRO A 137 -25.87 -8.39 -7.15
C PRO A 137 -26.47 -8.51 -8.56
N ALA A 138 -27.67 -9.07 -8.66
CA ALA A 138 -28.36 -9.21 -9.95
C ALA A 138 -28.47 -7.87 -10.68
N GLY A 139 -27.97 -7.81 -11.91
CA GLY A 139 -27.93 -6.58 -12.70
C GLY A 139 -26.89 -5.57 -12.21
N GLY A 140 -25.79 -6.03 -11.62
CA GLY A 140 -24.57 -5.26 -11.36
C GLY A 140 -23.39 -5.82 -12.16
N HIS A 141 -22.31 -5.05 -12.28
CA HIS A 141 -21.04 -5.50 -12.87
C HIS A 141 -19.93 -5.50 -11.82
N ASP A 142 -19.01 -6.46 -11.90
CA ASP A 142 -17.84 -6.58 -11.02
C ASP A 142 -16.70 -5.66 -11.47
N LEU A 143 -16.16 -4.81 -10.57
CA LEU A 143 -15.07 -3.91 -10.91
C LEU A 143 -13.79 -4.66 -11.29
N VAL A 144 -13.45 -5.77 -10.61
CA VAL A 144 -12.24 -6.56 -10.92
C VAL A 144 -12.25 -7.01 -12.38
N SER A 145 -13.37 -7.57 -12.83
CA SER A 145 -13.55 -8.00 -14.21
C SER A 145 -13.46 -6.84 -15.21
N ILE A 146 -14.03 -5.67 -14.85
CA ILE A 146 -13.94 -4.47 -15.70
C ILE A 146 -12.49 -3.98 -15.76
N ALA A 147 -11.82 -3.80 -14.63
CA ALA A 147 -10.48 -3.24 -14.57
C ALA A 147 -9.47 -4.12 -15.30
N LEU A 148 -9.54 -5.45 -15.15
CA LEU A 148 -8.68 -6.38 -15.88
C LEU A 148 -8.85 -6.26 -17.40
N HIS A 149 -10.11 -6.19 -17.85
CA HIS A 149 -10.45 -6.03 -19.25
C HIS A 149 -9.90 -4.73 -19.86
N GLU A 150 -10.02 -3.63 -19.13
CA GLU A 150 -9.59 -2.32 -19.59
C GLU A 150 -8.08 -2.17 -19.60
N MET A 151 -7.41 -2.75 -18.61
CA MET A 151 -5.96 -2.83 -18.58
C MET A 151 -5.42 -3.65 -19.75
N LEU A 152 -6.11 -4.72 -20.16
CA LEU A 152 -5.75 -5.45 -21.36
C LEU A 152 -5.81 -4.54 -22.60
N HIS A 153 -6.88 -3.75 -22.77
CA HIS A 153 -6.99 -2.86 -23.92
C HIS A 153 -5.76 -1.97 -24.06
N THR A 154 -5.31 -1.39 -22.94
CA THR A 154 -4.10 -0.56 -22.91
C THR A 154 -2.79 -1.30 -23.14
N LEU A 155 -2.71 -2.58 -22.79
CA LEU A 155 -1.49 -3.40 -22.98
C LEU A 155 -1.38 -3.96 -24.39
N ALA A 156 -2.49 -4.42 -24.96
CA ALA A 156 -2.51 -5.31 -26.11
C ALA A 156 -2.88 -4.61 -27.44
N PHE A 157 -3.60 -3.49 -27.40
CA PHE A 157 -4.32 -2.99 -28.56
C PHE A 157 -3.89 -1.58 -28.97
N ASP A 158 -2.61 -1.39 -29.30
CA ASP A 158 -2.13 -0.16 -29.94
C ASP A 158 -2.61 -0.04 -31.40
N GLN A 159 -2.95 1.19 -31.80
CA GLN A 159 -3.42 1.52 -33.16
C GLN A 159 -2.38 1.19 -34.23
N ALA A 160 -1.08 1.29 -33.92
CA ALA A 160 -0.02 0.99 -34.89
C ALA A 160 0.11 -0.53 -35.15
N ASP A 161 -0.04 -1.35 -34.11
CA ASP A 161 0.04 -2.82 -34.22
C ASP A 161 -1.23 -3.41 -34.87
N PHE A 162 -2.41 -2.84 -34.65
CA PHE A 162 -3.66 -3.30 -35.28
C PHE A 162 -3.61 -3.16 -36.82
N ALA A 163 -3.06 -2.05 -37.34
CA ALA A 163 -3.07 -1.77 -38.78
C ALA A 163 -1.95 -2.48 -39.56
N THR A 164 -0.82 -2.79 -38.91
CA THR A 164 0.41 -3.23 -39.61
C THR A 164 1.23 -4.31 -38.91
N GLY A 165 0.80 -4.83 -37.75
CA GLY A 165 1.62 -5.71 -36.90
C GLY A 165 0.94 -7.02 -36.46
N THR A 166 1.34 -7.54 -35.30
CA THR A 166 1.04 -8.90 -34.84
C THR A 166 -0.46 -9.12 -34.66
N LEU A 167 -1.12 -8.14 -34.05
CA LEU A 167 -2.57 -8.11 -33.85
C LEU A 167 -3.34 -8.14 -35.18
N GLY A 168 -3.01 -7.26 -36.12
CA GLY A 168 -3.69 -7.18 -37.42
C GLY A 168 -3.61 -8.48 -38.24
N SER A 169 -2.53 -9.24 -38.08
CA SER A 169 -2.35 -10.54 -38.75
C SER A 169 -3.27 -11.66 -38.23
N LYS A 170 -3.79 -11.50 -37.00
CA LYS A 170 -4.64 -12.47 -36.31
C LYS A 170 -6.12 -12.12 -36.38
N VAL A 171 -6.47 -10.95 -36.93
CA VAL A 171 -7.85 -10.48 -37.06
C VAL A 171 -8.36 -10.66 -38.49
N THR A 172 -9.53 -11.27 -38.66
CA THR A 172 -10.19 -11.45 -39.96
C THR A 172 -11.61 -10.92 -39.95
N PHE A 173 -12.09 -10.35 -41.07
CA PHE A 173 -13.49 -9.91 -41.19
C PHE A 173 -14.29 -10.97 -41.96
N LEU A 174 -15.28 -11.58 -41.30
CA LEU A 174 -16.12 -12.65 -41.85
C LEU A 174 -17.57 -12.49 -41.35
N ASP A 175 -18.53 -12.64 -42.27
CA ASP A 175 -19.98 -12.61 -41.99
C ASP A 175 -20.47 -11.35 -41.24
N GLY A 176 -19.81 -10.21 -41.47
CA GLY A 176 -20.19 -8.92 -40.88
C GLY A 176 -19.58 -8.63 -39.51
N ALA A 177 -18.66 -9.48 -39.03
CA ALA A 177 -17.98 -9.36 -37.75
C ALA A 177 -16.46 -9.51 -37.93
N TYR A 178 -15.67 -8.94 -37.03
CA TYR A 178 -14.24 -9.24 -36.97
C TYR A 178 -14.01 -10.46 -36.07
N TRP A 179 -12.92 -11.20 -36.29
CA TRP A 179 -12.63 -12.44 -35.56
C TRP A 179 -11.14 -12.51 -35.24
N PHE A 180 -10.79 -12.66 -33.98
CA PHE A 180 -9.43 -12.95 -33.53
C PHE A 180 -9.16 -14.46 -33.60
N SER A 181 -8.11 -14.83 -34.30
CA SER A 181 -7.72 -16.23 -34.56
C SER A 181 -6.29 -16.51 -34.08
N GLY A 182 -5.95 -16.00 -32.90
CA GLY A 182 -4.71 -16.37 -32.21
C GLY A 182 -4.70 -17.86 -31.81
N GLU A 183 -3.51 -18.47 -31.78
CA GLU A 183 -3.35 -19.90 -31.51
C GLU A 183 -3.76 -20.27 -30.08
N ALA A 184 -3.28 -19.51 -29.09
CA ALA A 184 -3.61 -19.73 -27.69
C ALA A 184 -5.11 -19.50 -27.43
N THR A 185 -5.66 -18.43 -28.00
CA THR A 185 -7.08 -18.07 -27.87
C THR A 185 -7.99 -19.12 -28.52
N VAL A 186 -7.65 -19.59 -29.73
CA VAL A 186 -8.40 -20.65 -30.41
C VAL A 186 -8.29 -21.97 -29.67
N ALA A 187 -7.12 -22.31 -29.11
CA ALA A 187 -6.93 -23.51 -28.32
C ALA A 187 -7.80 -23.50 -27.05
N LEU A 188 -7.89 -22.35 -26.38
CA LEU A 188 -8.70 -22.15 -25.18
C LEU A 188 -10.21 -22.25 -25.47
N LEU A 189 -10.68 -21.58 -26.52
CA LEU A 189 -12.10 -21.44 -26.82
C LEU A 189 -12.66 -22.57 -27.71
N GLY A 190 -11.78 -23.32 -28.37
CA GLY A 190 -12.17 -24.28 -29.41
C GLY A 190 -12.58 -23.62 -30.74
N GLY A 191 -12.30 -22.33 -30.92
CA GLY A 191 -12.65 -21.54 -32.10
C GLY A 191 -12.21 -20.08 -32.00
N PRO A 192 -12.28 -19.31 -33.10
CA PRO A 192 -11.90 -17.90 -33.09
C PRO A 192 -12.83 -17.07 -32.21
N LEU A 193 -12.27 -16.05 -31.58
CA LEU A 193 -12.98 -15.11 -30.71
C LEU A 193 -13.65 -14.02 -31.59
N PRO A 194 -14.98 -13.87 -31.58
CA PRO A 194 -15.64 -12.83 -32.36
C PRO A 194 -15.49 -11.46 -31.69
N PHE A 195 -15.25 -10.45 -32.54
CA PHE A 195 -15.55 -9.05 -32.27
C PHE A 195 -16.82 -8.66 -33.03
N ASP A 196 -17.67 -7.83 -32.45
CA ASP A 196 -18.73 -7.19 -33.22
C ASP A 196 -18.14 -6.15 -34.22
N ALA A 197 -18.97 -5.63 -35.12
CA ALA A 197 -18.56 -4.58 -36.06
C ALA A 197 -18.18 -3.25 -35.38
N SER A 198 -18.35 -3.17 -34.06
CA SER A 198 -18.03 -2.05 -33.19
C SER A 198 -16.72 -2.25 -32.40
N GLY A 199 -16.04 -3.40 -32.55
CA GLY A 199 -14.80 -3.74 -31.85
C GLY A 199 -14.98 -4.48 -30.52
N HIS A 200 -16.20 -4.81 -30.11
CA HIS A 200 -16.49 -5.46 -28.82
C HIS A 200 -16.34 -6.98 -28.89
N ILE A 201 -15.66 -7.57 -27.91
CA ILE A 201 -15.54 -9.03 -27.78
C ILE A 201 -16.91 -9.63 -27.43
N ILE A 202 -17.41 -10.53 -28.28
CA ILE A 202 -18.57 -11.36 -27.96
C ILE A 202 -18.03 -12.71 -27.46
N SER A 203 -18.20 -13.01 -26.18
CA SER A 203 -17.76 -14.31 -25.67
C SER A 203 -18.51 -15.44 -26.37
N SER A 204 -17.78 -16.51 -26.71
CA SER A 204 -18.37 -17.68 -27.34
C SER A 204 -19.11 -18.52 -26.29
N ARG A 205 -20.25 -19.07 -26.68
CA ARG A 205 -21.02 -20.04 -25.89
C ARG A 205 -20.25 -21.36 -25.86
N THR A 206 -19.33 -21.55 -24.93
CA THR A 206 -18.57 -22.80 -24.81
C THR A 206 -19.51 -23.93 -24.32
N PRO A 207 -19.68 -25.04 -25.07
CA PRO A 207 -20.56 -26.14 -24.67
C PRO A 207 -20.07 -26.91 -23.43
N HIS A 208 -18.81 -26.71 -23.03
CA HIS A 208 -18.15 -27.50 -21.97
C HIS A 208 -18.47 -27.06 -20.54
N TYR A 209 -18.98 -25.83 -20.32
CA TYR A 209 -19.08 -25.26 -18.98
C TYR A 209 -20.50 -25.16 -18.41
N GLY A 210 -21.54 -25.50 -19.18
CA GLY A 210 -22.92 -25.59 -18.66
C GLY A 210 -23.55 -24.27 -18.18
N VAL A 211 -22.86 -23.13 -18.32
CA VAL A 211 -23.34 -21.81 -17.91
C VAL A 211 -24.08 -21.15 -19.08
N SER A 212 -25.34 -20.77 -18.87
CA SER A 212 -26.08 -19.95 -19.82
C SER A 212 -25.95 -18.47 -19.45
N GLY A 213 -25.00 -17.78 -20.08
CA GLY A 213 -24.85 -16.32 -19.97
C GLY A 213 -23.97 -15.83 -21.11
N VAL A 214 -24.61 -15.27 -22.15
CA VAL A 214 -23.95 -14.60 -23.27
C VAL A 214 -24.87 -13.45 -23.66
N ASN A 215 -24.38 -12.22 -23.68
CA ASN A 215 -24.76 -11.33 -24.77
C ASN A 215 -23.83 -10.13 -24.92
N SER A 216 -23.66 -9.76 -26.19
CA SER A 216 -23.24 -8.46 -26.71
C SER A 216 -23.68 -7.29 -25.82
N ASP A 217 -22.77 -6.35 -25.61
CA ASP A 217 -22.88 -5.18 -24.72
C ASP A 217 -22.72 -5.52 -23.23
N TRP A 218 -21.46 -5.76 -22.81
CA TRP A 218 -20.92 -5.50 -21.46
C TRP A 218 -21.78 -5.91 -20.26
N GLY A 219 -22.71 -6.85 -20.41
CA GLY A 219 -23.88 -6.97 -19.54
C GLY A 219 -24.20 -8.40 -19.20
N ASN A 220 -23.25 -9.09 -18.55
CA ASN A 220 -23.46 -9.93 -17.37
C ASN A 220 -22.10 -10.56 -17.00
N TYR A 221 -21.33 -9.87 -16.15
CA TYR A 221 -20.13 -10.41 -15.49
C TYR A 221 -20.52 -11.41 -14.36
N ASP A 222 -21.61 -12.13 -14.54
CA ASP A 222 -22.16 -13.03 -13.53
C ASP A 222 -21.22 -14.24 -13.41
N GLN A 223 -20.43 -14.23 -12.33
CA GLN A 223 -19.66 -15.36 -11.80
C GLN A 223 -18.43 -15.82 -12.60
N ASN A 224 -18.08 -15.15 -13.69
CA ASN A 224 -17.06 -15.63 -14.65
C ASN A 224 -15.78 -14.79 -14.72
N ARG A 225 -15.42 -14.04 -13.66
CA ARG A 225 -14.21 -13.19 -13.62
C ARG A 225 -12.93 -13.93 -14.05
N TRP A 226 -12.85 -15.23 -13.77
CA TRP A 226 -11.73 -16.11 -14.10
C TRP A 226 -11.66 -16.48 -15.58
N ASP A 227 -12.80 -16.73 -16.21
CA ASP A 227 -12.83 -17.11 -17.63
C ASP A 227 -12.46 -15.91 -18.50
N ILE A 228 -12.90 -14.71 -18.10
CA ILE A 228 -12.54 -13.45 -18.75
C ILE A 228 -11.03 -13.23 -18.66
N GLY A 229 -10.47 -13.26 -17.45
CA GLY A 229 -9.02 -13.08 -17.28
C GLY A 229 -8.17 -14.12 -18.01
N ARG A 230 -8.65 -15.36 -18.20
CA ARG A 230 -7.94 -16.38 -18.98
C ARG A 230 -7.96 -16.12 -20.48
N ILE A 231 -9.10 -15.69 -21.01
CA ILE A 231 -9.23 -15.31 -22.42
C ILE A 231 -8.31 -14.11 -22.72
N GLU A 232 -8.28 -13.15 -21.82
CA GLU A 232 -7.50 -11.92 -21.94
C GLU A 232 -5.98 -12.19 -21.94
N LEU A 233 -5.53 -13.06 -21.03
CA LEU A 233 -4.15 -13.55 -21.03
C LEU A 233 -3.81 -14.36 -22.29
N ALA A 234 -4.74 -15.16 -22.83
CA ALA A 234 -4.51 -15.90 -24.07
C ALA A 234 -4.34 -14.97 -25.28
N VAL A 235 -5.06 -13.84 -25.29
CA VAL A 235 -4.85 -12.78 -26.29
C VAL A 235 -3.46 -12.17 -26.15
N LEU A 236 -3.02 -11.81 -24.93
CA LEU A 236 -1.65 -11.31 -24.70
C LEU A 236 -0.58 -12.30 -25.15
N GLN A 237 -0.75 -13.58 -24.84
CA GLN A 237 0.15 -14.63 -25.28
C GLN A 237 0.24 -14.69 -26.81
N ASP A 238 -0.91 -14.59 -27.49
CA ASP A 238 -0.98 -14.55 -28.94
C ASP A 238 -0.32 -13.31 -29.55
N LEU A 239 -0.25 -12.21 -28.81
CA LEU A 239 0.41 -10.97 -29.20
C LEU A 239 1.91 -10.94 -28.88
N GLY A 240 2.43 -12.02 -28.28
CA GLY A 240 3.86 -12.22 -28.05
C GLY A 240 4.35 -11.82 -26.65
N PHE A 241 3.43 -11.54 -25.72
CA PHE A 241 3.77 -11.39 -24.32
C PHE A 241 4.08 -12.76 -23.70
N ASP A 242 5.02 -12.79 -22.75
CA ASP A 242 5.31 -14.01 -22.01
C ASP A 242 4.24 -14.21 -20.93
N VAL A 243 3.33 -15.15 -21.20
CA VAL A 243 2.13 -15.36 -20.41
C VAL A 243 2.02 -16.82 -20.00
N GLN A 244 1.74 -17.03 -18.72
CA GLN A 244 1.33 -18.31 -18.17
C GLN A 244 -0.18 -18.33 -18.01
N LEU A 245 -0.88 -19.08 -18.87
CA LEU A 245 -2.32 -19.21 -18.75
C LEU A 245 -2.68 -19.95 -17.45
N PRO A 246 -3.60 -19.41 -16.64
CA PRO A 246 -4.16 -20.13 -15.50
C PRO A 246 -4.77 -21.48 -15.96
N PRO A 247 -4.78 -22.53 -15.11
CA PRO A 247 -5.43 -23.80 -15.46
C PRO A 247 -6.97 -23.69 -15.58
N ASP A 248 -7.58 -24.63 -16.31
CA ASP A 248 -9.05 -24.70 -16.48
C ASP A 248 -9.76 -24.90 -15.15
N GLY A 249 -10.81 -24.10 -14.89
CA GLY A 249 -11.70 -24.29 -13.74
C GLY A 249 -11.01 -24.22 -12.37
N LEU A 250 -10.00 -23.36 -12.22
CA LEU A 250 -9.22 -23.07 -11.00
C LEU A 250 -9.76 -23.76 -9.73
N PRO A 251 -9.23 -24.93 -9.34
CA PRO A 251 -9.47 -25.48 -8.01
C PRO A 251 -8.75 -24.61 -6.99
N TYR A 252 -9.52 -24.04 -6.06
CA TYR A 252 -9.13 -23.21 -4.91
C TYR A 252 -7.81 -23.63 -4.20
N ALA A 253 -7.48 -24.93 -4.20
CA ALA A 253 -6.39 -25.48 -3.38
C ALA A 253 -5.01 -25.61 -4.08
N ASP A 254 -4.89 -25.34 -5.39
CA ASP A 254 -3.65 -25.58 -6.15
C ASP A 254 -2.89 -24.27 -6.50
N LEU A 255 -3.33 -23.12 -5.98
CA LEU A 255 -2.64 -21.83 -6.13
C LEU A 255 -1.74 -21.46 -4.94
N ASP A 256 -1.64 -22.32 -3.92
CA ASP A 256 -0.94 -22.09 -2.64
C ASP A 256 0.60 -22.02 -2.70
N ASP A 257 1.23 -22.13 -3.88
CA ASP A 257 2.70 -22.22 -3.99
C ASP A 257 3.42 -20.95 -4.50
N LYS A 258 2.73 -19.80 -4.58
CA LYS A 258 3.40 -18.50 -4.71
C LYS A 258 2.71 -17.47 -3.81
N ALA A 259 3.33 -17.20 -2.66
CA ALA A 259 3.04 -16.05 -1.82
C ALA A 259 2.95 -14.77 -2.67
N PRO A 260 1.90 -13.95 -2.53
CA PRO A 260 1.89 -12.62 -3.12
C PRO A 260 3.10 -11.84 -2.61
N ARG A 261 3.94 -11.35 -3.54
CA ARG A 261 5.09 -10.51 -3.24
C ARG A 261 4.71 -9.07 -3.51
N LEU A 262 4.49 -8.32 -2.43
CA LEU A 262 4.21 -6.89 -2.49
C LEU A 262 5.49 -6.15 -2.13
N ALA A 263 6.00 -5.34 -3.05
CA ALA A 263 7.17 -4.50 -2.83
C ALA A 263 6.79 -3.03 -2.97
N GLY A 264 7.09 -2.24 -1.94
CA GLY A 264 7.01 -0.80 -1.95
C GLY A 264 8.17 -0.17 -2.71
N THR A 265 8.25 1.15 -2.61
CA THR A 265 9.07 2.04 -3.41
C THR A 265 10.26 2.55 -2.58
N ALA A 266 10.70 3.78 -2.88
CA ALA A 266 11.70 4.48 -2.10
C ALA A 266 11.10 5.64 -1.26
N GLY A 267 9.77 5.76 -1.23
CA GLY A 267 9.03 6.71 -0.41
C GLY A 267 8.25 6.01 0.70
N ASP A 268 7.42 6.78 1.41
CA ASP A 268 6.54 6.24 2.46
C ASP A 268 5.35 5.52 1.82
N ASP A 269 5.29 4.20 1.97
CA ASP A 269 4.31 3.34 1.32
C ASP A 269 3.26 2.76 2.30
N LEU A 270 2.08 2.42 1.78
CA LEU A 270 1.08 1.61 2.48
C LEU A 270 0.91 0.29 1.75
N LEU A 271 1.23 -0.82 2.43
CA LEU A 271 1.19 -2.17 1.88
C LEU A 271 0.20 -3.04 2.68
N TYR A 272 -0.76 -3.64 1.96
CA TYR A 272 -1.76 -4.54 2.53
C TYR A 272 -1.64 -5.92 1.87
N GLY A 273 -1.42 -6.95 2.67
CA GLY A 273 -1.53 -8.34 2.27
C GLY A 273 -2.99 -8.81 2.26
N ASP A 274 -3.18 -10.09 1.98
CA ASP A 274 -4.51 -10.72 1.89
C ASP A 274 -4.69 -11.75 3.00
N TYR A 275 -5.44 -12.82 2.75
CA TYR A 275 -5.67 -13.90 3.74
C TYR A 275 -4.68 -15.07 3.58
N GLN A 276 -3.71 -14.95 2.67
CA GLN A 276 -2.67 -15.95 2.42
C GLN A 276 -1.38 -15.63 3.15
N ALA A 277 -0.38 -16.52 3.09
CA ALA A 277 0.97 -16.18 3.51
C ALA A 277 1.60 -15.19 2.50
N ASN A 278 1.74 -13.93 2.89
CA ASN A 278 2.28 -12.86 2.06
C ASN A 278 3.77 -12.58 2.33
N GLU A 279 4.47 -12.04 1.33
CA GLU A 279 5.82 -11.47 1.48
C GLU A 279 5.75 -9.97 1.13
N LEU A 280 5.73 -9.11 2.15
CA LEU A 280 5.67 -7.65 2.01
C LEU A 280 7.07 -7.07 2.23
N ARG A 281 7.49 -6.15 1.36
CA ARG A 281 8.77 -5.43 1.46
C ARG A 281 8.54 -3.92 1.31
N GLY A 282 8.68 -3.14 2.37
CA GLY A 282 8.49 -1.67 2.38
C GLY A 282 9.48 -0.96 1.46
N GLY A 283 10.76 -1.14 1.71
CA GLY A 283 11.82 -0.61 0.85
C GLY A 283 12.61 0.47 1.56
N THR A 284 12.54 1.71 1.08
CA THR A 284 13.07 2.85 1.84
C THR A 284 11.97 3.86 2.07
N GLY A 285 11.91 4.50 3.23
CA GLY A 285 10.79 5.36 3.59
C GLY A 285 10.27 4.96 4.96
N ASN A 286 9.24 5.63 5.45
CA ASN A 286 8.53 5.22 6.65
C ASN A 286 7.25 4.50 6.22
N ASP A 287 7.29 3.17 6.21
CA ASP A 287 6.24 2.37 5.59
C ASP A 287 5.20 1.86 6.61
N LEU A 288 3.97 1.69 6.14
CA LEU A 288 2.87 1.05 6.87
C LEU A 288 2.55 -0.29 6.23
N LEU A 289 2.78 -1.39 6.95
CA LEU A 289 2.60 -2.75 6.45
C LEU A 289 1.54 -3.50 7.25
N GLU A 290 0.50 -4.01 6.59
CA GLU A 290 -0.51 -4.90 7.17
C GLU A 290 -0.44 -6.25 6.43
N GLY A 291 -0.08 -7.33 7.14
CA GLY A 291 0.02 -8.66 6.54
C GLY A 291 -1.33 -9.26 6.16
N GLY A 292 -2.35 -8.96 6.97
CA GLY A 292 -3.67 -9.56 6.84
C GLY A 292 -3.75 -10.89 7.60
N ALA A 293 -4.46 -11.87 7.04
CA ALA A 293 -4.51 -13.21 7.62
C ALA A 293 -3.47 -14.09 6.94
N GLY A 294 -2.82 -15.00 7.66
CA GLY A 294 -1.82 -15.85 7.01
C GLY A 294 -0.66 -16.20 7.91
N ASN A 295 0.49 -16.46 7.32
CA ASN A 295 1.74 -16.48 8.07
C ASN A 295 2.73 -15.64 7.26
N ASP A 296 2.82 -14.37 7.61
CA ASP A 296 3.38 -13.39 6.69
C ASP A 296 4.85 -13.13 6.97
N THR A 297 5.56 -12.66 5.95
CA THR A 297 6.89 -12.11 6.09
C THR A 297 6.86 -10.64 5.71
N LEU A 298 7.03 -9.76 6.69
CA LEU A 298 7.04 -8.32 6.53
C LEU A 298 8.48 -7.83 6.69
N ASP A 299 9.01 -7.15 5.68
CA ASP A 299 10.32 -6.50 5.71
C ASP A 299 10.12 -5.00 5.51
N GLY A 300 10.22 -4.18 6.55
CA GLY A 300 10.07 -2.73 6.42
C GLY A 300 11.19 -2.09 5.58
N GLY A 301 12.40 -2.65 5.67
CA GLY A 301 13.55 -2.13 4.95
C GLY A 301 14.26 -1.02 5.74
N THR A 302 14.36 0.19 5.17
CA THR A 302 15.04 1.31 5.84
C THR A 302 14.08 2.46 6.11
N GLY A 303 13.99 2.86 7.37
CA GLY A 303 13.30 4.07 7.80
C GLY A 303 12.69 3.82 9.17
N LEU A 304 11.50 4.40 9.41
CA LEU A 304 10.70 4.14 10.59
C LEU A 304 9.42 3.41 10.15
N ASP A 305 9.49 2.09 10.14
CA ASP A 305 8.45 1.25 9.56
C ASP A 305 7.50 0.73 10.63
N THR A 306 6.21 0.67 10.30
CA THR A 306 5.14 0.29 11.22
C THR A 306 4.32 -0.87 10.66
N ALA A 307 4.30 -1.99 11.37
CA ALA A 307 3.38 -3.09 11.11
C ALA A 307 2.03 -2.86 11.81
N LEU A 308 0.94 -2.99 11.08
CA LEU A 308 -0.43 -2.84 11.57
C LEU A 308 -1.04 -4.22 11.87
N TYR A 309 -1.73 -4.32 13.00
CA TYR A 309 -2.42 -5.52 13.47
C TYR A 309 -3.80 -5.13 13.97
N ALA A 310 -4.85 -5.83 13.50
CA ALA A 310 -6.21 -5.53 13.89
C ALA A 310 -6.52 -6.16 15.26
N GLY A 311 -7.07 -5.38 16.18
CA GLY A 311 -7.44 -5.83 17.51
C GLY A 311 -6.47 -5.43 18.61
N ALA A 312 -6.83 -5.77 19.84
CA ALA A 312 -6.09 -5.36 21.03
C ALA A 312 -4.76 -6.11 21.18
N ALA A 313 -3.71 -5.43 21.65
CA ALA A 313 -2.38 -6.01 21.84
C ALA A 313 -2.36 -7.26 22.72
N ALA A 314 -3.32 -7.37 23.66
CA ALA A 314 -3.48 -8.56 24.50
C ALA A 314 -3.84 -9.83 23.71
N GLY A 315 -4.40 -9.70 22.50
CA GLY A 315 -4.68 -10.77 21.55
C GLY A 315 -3.43 -11.40 20.94
N PHE A 316 -2.29 -10.71 20.99
CA PHE A 316 -1.08 -11.12 20.31
C PHE A 316 0.03 -11.56 21.28
N ASP A 317 0.91 -12.44 20.81
CA ASP A 317 2.18 -12.77 21.46
C ASP A 317 3.32 -12.28 20.57
N VAL A 318 4.04 -11.27 21.05
CA VAL A 318 5.10 -10.58 20.31
C VAL A 318 6.45 -10.96 20.90
N ARG A 319 7.30 -11.59 20.10
CA ARG A 319 8.61 -12.13 20.53
C ARG A 319 9.70 -11.62 19.61
N GLN A 320 10.73 -11.00 20.17
CA GLN A 320 11.87 -10.52 19.39
C GLN A 320 13.07 -11.45 19.53
N HIS A 321 13.71 -11.80 18.41
CA HIS A 321 14.93 -12.59 18.38
C HIS A 321 15.86 -12.15 17.23
N SER A 322 17.07 -11.70 17.57
CA SER A 322 18.12 -11.37 16.59
C SER A 322 17.70 -10.37 15.50
N GLY A 323 16.93 -9.34 15.88
CA GLY A 323 16.44 -8.30 14.95
C GLY A 323 15.22 -8.70 14.13
N VAL A 324 14.69 -9.91 14.32
CA VAL A 324 13.42 -10.37 13.75
C VAL A 324 12.39 -10.44 14.88
N THR A 325 11.23 -9.84 14.65
CA THR A 325 10.08 -9.95 15.55
C THR A 325 9.12 -11.00 15.01
N THR A 326 8.64 -11.89 15.86
CA THR A 326 7.54 -12.80 15.54
C THR A 326 6.29 -12.30 16.25
N VAL A 327 5.21 -12.10 15.49
CA VAL A 327 3.89 -11.78 16.02
C VAL A 327 3.01 -13.01 15.84
N ILE A 328 2.29 -13.41 16.89
CA ILE A 328 1.41 -14.57 16.85
C ILE A 328 0.05 -14.13 17.35
N ASP A 329 -0.96 -14.18 16.51
CA ASP A 329 -2.35 -14.03 16.93
C ASP A 329 -2.78 -15.27 17.72
N LYS A 330 -3.24 -15.07 18.96
CA LYS A 330 -3.72 -16.15 19.83
C LYS A 330 -5.06 -16.72 19.37
N ALA A 331 -5.86 -15.95 18.62
CA ALA A 331 -7.11 -16.41 18.03
C ALA A 331 -6.86 -17.20 16.72
N GLY A 332 -5.73 -16.93 16.06
CA GLY A 332 -5.29 -17.60 14.83
C GLY A 332 -5.98 -17.09 13.56
N ALA A 333 -6.66 -15.95 13.63
CA ALA A 333 -7.25 -15.29 12.47
C ALA A 333 -6.16 -14.62 11.62
N GLU A 334 -5.21 -13.90 12.26
CA GLU A 334 -4.08 -13.30 11.54
C GLU A 334 -2.90 -14.27 11.38
N GLY A 335 -2.80 -15.26 12.27
CA GLY A 335 -1.80 -16.33 12.19
C GLY A 335 -0.44 -15.97 12.81
N ARG A 336 0.67 -16.32 12.15
CA ARG A 336 2.05 -16.13 12.67
C ARG A 336 2.95 -15.46 11.65
N ASP A 337 3.44 -14.29 12.02
CA ASP A 337 4.22 -13.46 11.11
C ASP A 337 5.67 -13.31 11.56
N LEU A 338 6.52 -13.01 10.58
CA LEU A 338 7.93 -12.71 10.73
C LEU A 338 8.21 -11.30 10.22
N LEU A 339 8.64 -10.43 11.12
CA LEU A 339 8.86 -9.02 10.87
C LEU A 339 10.36 -8.73 10.94
N ALA A 340 10.93 -8.20 9.87
CA ALA A 340 12.29 -7.71 9.79
C ALA A 340 12.28 -6.22 9.42
N GLY A 341 13.23 -5.44 9.94
CA GLY A 341 13.28 -4.00 9.65
C GLY A 341 11.98 -3.26 10.00
N ILE A 342 11.25 -3.71 11.02
CA ILE A 342 10.05 -3.05 11.53
C ILE A 342 10.37 -2.42 12.88
N GLU A 343 10.30 -1.10 12.97
CA GLU A 343 10.53 -0.35 14.20
C GLU A 343 9.30 -0.32 15.08
N ARG A 344 8.08 -0.43 14.53
CA ARG A 344 6.85 -0.28 15.32
C ARG A 344 5.79 -1.30 14.97
N ILE A 345 5.06 -1.74 15.99
CA ILE A 345 3.84 -2.51 15.83
C ILE A 345 2.69 -1.70 16.42
N GLN A 346 1.65 -1.49 15.64
CA GLN A 346 0.43 -0.78 16.01
C GLN A 346 -0.73 -1.78 16.15
N PHE A 347 -1.39 -1.74 17.30
CA PHE A 347 -2.63 -2.46 17.60
C PHE A 347 -3.78 -1.45 17.77
N ASP A 348 -5.03 -1.93 17.88
CA ASP A 348 -6.19 -1.03 18.07
C ASP A 348 -6.12 -0.20 19.36
N ASP A 349 -5.50 -0.73 20.41
CA ASP A 349 -5.53 -0.15 21.77
C ASP A 349 -4.18 0.40 22.25
N SER A 350 -3.09 0.09 21.55
CA SER A 350 -1.72 0.43 21.97
C SER A 350 -0.72 0.17 20.86
N ALA A 351 0.53 0.56 21.09
CA ALA A 351 1.63 0.26 20.19
C ALA A 351 2.86 -0.24 20.95
N ARG A 352 3.76 -0.88 20.20
CA ARG A 352 5.06 -1.33 20.69
C ARG A 352 6.16 -0.88 19.74
N ALA A 353 7.14 -0.16 20.29
CA ALA A 353 8.29 0.35 19.55
C ALA A 353 9.57 -0.47 19.82
N PHE A 354 10.33 -0.75 18.77
CA PHE A 354 11.59 -1.50 18.77
C PHE A 354 12.80 -0.64 18.37
N ASP A 355 12.60 0.62 18.00
CA ASP A 355 13.63 1.63 17.81
C ASP A 355 14.22 2.09 19.16
N THR A 356 14.76 1.15 19.94
CA THR A 356 15.33 1.41 21.28
C THR A 356 16.57 2.32 21.23
N ALA A 357 17.20 2.46 20.07
CA ALA A 357 18.25 3.44 19.81
C ALA A 357 17.73 4.72 19.13
N GLY A 358 16.52 4.67 18.55
CA GLY A 358 15.86 5.77 17.85
C GLY A 358 14.95 6.59 18.76
N THR A 359 13.93 7.21 18.16
CA THR A 359 13.03 8.16 18.81
C THR A 359 12.39 7.58 20.07
N ALA A 360 11.82 6.38 20.00
CA ALA A 360 11.12 5.79 21.14
C ALA A 360 12.06 5.53 22.33
N GLY A 361 13.25 5.01 22.03
CA GLY A 361 14.29 4.82 23.04
C GLY A 361 14.76 6.11 23.69
N MET A 362 14.99 7.16 22.89
CA MET A 362 15.40 8.47 23.39
C MET A 362 14.31 9.10 24.26
N ALA A 363 13.05 9.07 23.82
CA ALA A 363 11.90 9.57 24.58
C ALA A 363 11.76 8.85 25.92
N TYR A 364 11.87 7.51 25.94
CA TYR A 364 11.84 6.73 27.18
C TYR A 364 12.98 7.13 28.13
N ARG A 365 14.21 7.22 27.63
CA ARG A 365 15.40 7.55 28.44
C ARG A 365 15.32 8.92 29.07
N ILE A 366 14.92 9.95 28.30
CA ILE A 366 14.83 11.29 28.87
C ILE A 366 13.67 11.42 29.85
N TYR A 367 12.56 10.76 29.59
CA TYR A 367 11.43 10.74 30.52
C TYR A 367 11.84 10.07 31.84
N GLN A 368 12.47 8.89 31.79
CA GLN A 368 12.96 8.22 32.98
C GLN A 368 14.02 9.06 33.72
N ALA A 369 14.97 9.66 33.00
CA ALA A 369 15.98 10.53 33.61
C ALA A 369 15.35 11.77 34.28
N ALA A 370 14.32 12.35 33.67
CA ALA A 370 13.67 13.54 34.19
C ALA A 370 12.85 13.29 35.46
N PHE A 371 12.30 12.08 35.64
CA PHE A 371 11.33 11.82 36.72
C PHE A 371 11.69 10.64 37.62
N ASP A 372 12.81 9.97 37.39
CA ASP A 372 13.27 8.81 38.16
C ASP A 372 12.20 7.71 38.30
N ARG A 373 11.50 7.45 37.20
CA ARG A 373 10.47 6.41 37.10
C ARG A 373 10.23 6.00 35.66
N ALA A 374 9.61 4.84 35.47
CA ALA A 374 9.11 4.46 34.15
C ALA A 374 8.10 5.52 33.65
N PRO A 375 8.14 5.87 32.35
CA PRO A 375 7.14 6.74 31.73
C PRO A 375 5.74 6.14 31.81
N ASP A 376 4.71 6.98 31.94
CA ASP A 376 3.35 6.53 31.68
C ASP A 376 3.13 6.40 30.16
N HIS A 377 2.29 5.45 29.73
CA HIS A 377 2.18 5.11 28.30
C HIS A 377 1.63 6.27 27.44
N ALA A 378 0.75 7.10 27.99
CA ALA A 378 0.13 8.21 27.27
C ALA A 378 1.10 9.38 27.09
N GLY A 379 1.78 9.78 28.17
CA GLY A 379 2.83 10.79 28.13
C GLY A 379 3.98 10.37 27.25
N LEU A 380 4.39 9.10 27.31
CA LEU A 380 5.42 8.55 26.42
C LEU A 380 5.00 8.64 24.95
N GLY A 381 3.78 8.21 24.61
CA GLY A 381 3.29 8.28 23.25
C GLY A 381 3.18 9.70 22.70
N TYR A 382 2.79 10.67 23.53
CA TYR A 382 2.85 12.09 23.17
C TYR A 382 4.28 12.52 22.79
N TRP A 383 5.29 12.16 23.57
CA TRP A 383 6.66 12.57 23.28
C TRP A 383 7.28 11.85 22.08
N ILE A 384 6.94 10.57 21.89
CA ILE A 384 7.32 9.82 20.69
C ILE A 384 6.78 10.54 19.45
N ASP A 385 5.47 10.82 19.39
CA ASP A 385 4.83 11.54 18.29
C ASP A 385 5.52 12.89 18.00
N ARG A 386 5.76 13.69 19.03
CA ARG A 386 6.43 14.99 18.88
C ARG A 386 7.82 14.85 18.26
N MET A 387 8.59 13.85 18.69
CA MET A 387 9.95 13.62 18.21
C MET A 387 9.99 13.05 16.80
N ASP A 388 9.04 12.18 16.44
CA ASP A 388 8.90 11.71 15.05
C ASP A 388 8.61 12.86 14.08
N HIS A 389 7.90 13.88 14.56
CA HIS A 389 7.66 15.13 13.85
C HIS A 389 8.77 16.19 14.05
N GLY A 390 9.96 15.77 14.49
CA GLY A 390 11.17 16.59 14.50
C GLY A 390 11.44 17.37 15.78
N ALA A 391 10.68 17.16 16.87
CA ALA A 391 11.04 17.73 18.16
C ALA A 391 12.37 17.18 18.68
N THR A 392 13.21 18.05 19.23
CA THR A 392 14.54 17.69 19.71
C THR A 392 14.53 17.22 21.17
N LEU A 393 15.55 16.45 21.54
CA LEU A 393 15.73 16.01 22.92
C LEU A 393 15.87 17.19 23.91
N ASP A 394 16.47 18.30 23.47
CA ASP A 394 16.61 19.53 24.27
C ASP A 394 15.25 20.23 24.48
N GLU A 395 14.35 20.17 23.51
CA GLU A 395 12.98 20.69 23.65
C GLU A 395 12.17 19.85 24.66
N LEU A 396 12.29 18.52 24.60
CA LEU A 396 11.70 17.61 25.59
C LEU A 396 12.23 17.93 27.00
N ALA A 397 13.55 18.00 27.14
CA ALA A 397 14.22 18.34 28.39
C ALA A 397 13.73 19.68 28.96
N THR A 398 13.56 20.67 28.09
CA THR A 398 13.05 21.99 28.47
C THR A 398 11.64 21.90 29.03
N ASN A 399 10.75 21.16 28.37
CA ASN A 399 9.38 20.97 28.85
C ASN A 399 9.34 20.22 30.19
N PHE A 400 10.16 19.19 30.35
CA PHE A 400 10.25 18.45 31.61
C PHE A 400 10.76 19.31 32.76
N ILE A 401 11.84 20.07 32.57
CA ILE A 401 12.38 20.94 33.63
C ILE A 401 11.38 22.02 34.07
N LEU A 402 10.53 22.49 33.14
CA LEU A 402 9.46 23.45 33.44
C LEU A 402 8.25 22.83 34.12
N SER A 403 8.11 21.50 34.10
CA SER A 403 6.99 20.80 34.73
C SER A 403 7.05 20.90 36.25
N THR A 404 5.87 20.85 36.89
CA THR A 404 5.77 20.82 38.35
C THR A 404 6.45 19.58 38.94
N GLU A 405 6.27 18.42 38.31
CA GLU A 405 6.84 17.15 38.78
C GLU A 405 8.38 17.21 38.86
N PHE A 406 9.04 17.73 37.82
CA PHE A 406 10.49 17.90 37.84
C PHE A 406 10.94 18.88 38.93
N ARG A 407 10.24 20.01 39.06
CA ARG A 407 10.56 21.03 40.07
C ARG A 407 10.34 20.53 41.50
N ASP A 408 9.40 19.62 41.72
CA ASP A 408 9.16 18.99 43.01
C ASP A 408 10.23 17.93 43.32
N LEU A 409 10.69 17.17 42.32
CA LEU A 409 11.70 16.12 42.47
C LEU A 409 13.13 16.68 42.61
N TYR A 410 13.50 17.65 41.78
CA TYR A 410 14.84 18.24 41.77
C TYR A 410 14.94 19.52 42.60
N GLY A 411 13.85 20.29 42.73
CA GLY A 411 13.85 21.60 43.37
C GLY A 411 13.84 22.76 42.36
N ALA A 412 12.91 23.69 42.58
CA ALA A 412 12.58 24.82 41.71
C ALA A 412 13.77 25.73 41.29
N ASP A 413 14.76 25.92 42.18
CA ASP A 413 15.83 26.93 42.03
C ASP A 413 17.17 26.43 42.59
N LEU A 414 17.55 25.18 42.29
CA LEU A 414 18.83 24.63 42.76
C LEU A 414 20.03 25.49 42.31
N ALA A 415 21.11 25.54 43.08
CA ALA A 415 22.39 26.03 42.56
C ALA A 415 22.94 25.06 41.49
N ALA A 416 23.77 25.55 40.55
CA ALA A 416 24.31 24.73 39.45
C ALA A 416 24.96 23.42 39.93
N GLY A 417 25.81 23.48 40.96
CA GLY A 417 26.43 22.28 41.54
C GLY A 417 25.42 21.28 42.13
N ALA A 418 24.42 21.79 42.86
CA ALA A 418 23.37 20.93 43.44
C ALA A 418 22.51 20.27 42.35
N TYR A 419 22.25 20.97 41.25
CA TYR A 419 21.55 20.40 40.09
C TYR A 419 22.34 19.23 39.47
N ILE A 420 23.65 19.39 39.29
CA ILE A 420 24.50 18.30 38.80
C ILE A 420 24.47 17.11 39.76
N THR A 421 24.63 17.33 41.07
CA THR A 421 24.54 16.25 42.06
C THR A 421 23.21 15.50 41.97
N GLN A 422 22.08 16.20 41.87
CA GLN A 422 20.78 15.54 41.74
C GLN A 422 20.62 14.75 40.44
N LEU A 423 21.19 15.19 39.32
CA LEU A 423 21.17 14.39 38.09
C LEU A 423 21.96 13.08 38.25
N TYR A 424 23.11 13.12 38.93
CA TYR A 424 23.87 11.90 39.23
C TYR A 424 23.07 10.93 40.11
N ASP A 425 22.38 11.45 41.12
CA ASP A 425 21.59 10.63 42.04
C ASP A 425 20.33 10.05 41.36
N ASN A 426 19.58 10.88 40.62
CA ASN A 426 18.29 10.48 40.04
C ASN A 426 18.42 9.75 38.69
N VAL A 427 19.45 10.05 37.89
CA VAL A 427 19.63 9.43 36.55
C VAL A 427 20.62 8.28 36.59
N LEU A 428 21.71 8.41 37.36
CA LEU A 428 22.80 7.41 37.37
C LEU A 428 22.82 6.58 38.66
N HIS A 429 22.00 6.92 39.65
CA HIS A 429 21.88 6.21 40.94
C HIS A 429 23.20 6.09 41.69
N ARG A 430 24.07 7.11 41.59
CA ARG A 430 25.34 7.18 42.28
C ARG A 430 25.79 8.61 42.52
N ALA A 431 26.65 8.80 43.51
CA ALA A 431 27.33 10.07 43.70
C ALA A 431 28.25 10.40 42.48
N PRO A 432 28.42 11.70 42.17
CA PRO A 432 29.34 12.13 41.13
C PRO A 432 30.80 11.83 41.50
N ASP A 433 31.59 11.42 40.51
CA ASP A 433 33.04 11.48 40.60
C ASP A 433 33.52 12.92 40.38
N SER A 434 34.71 13.25 40.90
CA SER A 434 35.23 14.61 40.86
C SER A 434 35.39 15.14 39.43
N THR A 435 35.86 14.30 38.51
CA THR A 435 36.13 14.71 37.13
C THR A 435 34.85 15.00 36.36
N GLY A 436 33.85 14.11 36.47
CA GLY A 436 32.55 14.28 35.86
C GLY A 436 31.79 15.48 36.43
N TYR A 437 31.79 15.65 37.75
CA TYR A 437 31.20 16.82 38.40
C TYR A 437 31.78 18.14 37.87
N ASP A 438 33.11 18.26 37.87
CA ASP A 438 33.80 19.47 37.43
C ASP A 438 33.53 19.77 35.95
N PHE A 439 33.46 18.75 35.10
CA PHE A 439 33.11 18.87 33.69
C PHE A 439 31.70 19.47 33.51
N TRP A 440 30.68 18.85 34.12
CA TRP A 440 29.29 19.30 33.98
C TRP A 440 29.04 20.66 34.61
N LEU A 441 29.65 20.91 35.78
CA LEU A 441 29.56 22.20 36.44
C LEU A 441 30.16 23.30 35.57
N SER A 442 31.35 23.07 35.00
CA SER A 442 32.03 24.04 34.11
C SER A 442 31.25 24.31 32.84
N ALA A 443 30.60 23.29 32.28
CA ALA A 443 29.71 23.42 31.13
C ALA A 443 28.49 24.30 31.46
N LEU A 444 27.87 24.13 32.63
CA LEU A 444 26.70 24.90 33.04
C LEU A 444 27.00 26.36 33.42
N ILE A 445 28.16 26.65 34.02
CA ILE A 445 28.51 28.00 34.50
C ILE A 445 29.36 28.83 33.53
N GLY A 446 29.70 28.28 32.36
CA GLY A 446 30.25 29.05 31.25
C GLY A 446 31.76 29.29 31.26
N ASN A 447 32.58 28.26 31.53
CA ASN A 447 34.04 28.31 31.31
C ASN A 447 34.54 27.28 30.28
N GLY A 448 33.88 27.24 29.11
CA GLY A 448 34.55 26.95 27.84
C GLY A 448 34.50 25.52 27.30
N ASN A 449 33.44 25.22 26.53
CA ASN A 449 33.47 24.16 25.50
C ASN A 449 32.94 24.65 24.14
N GLY A 450 32.47 25.90 24.03
CA GLY A 450 31.91 26.44 22.78
C GLY A 450 30.61 25.76 22.30
N ASN A 451 30.00 24.89 23.10
CA ASN A 451 28.75 24.21 22.78
C ASN A 451 27.57 24.86 23.51
N ASP A 452 26.77 25.64 22.78
CA ASP A 452 25.62 26.41 23.31
C ASP A 452 24.54 25.50 23.93
N THR A 453 24.39 24.26 23.44
CA THR A 453 23.40 23.30 23.98
C THR A 453 23.72 22.86 25.41
N LEU A 454 25.00 22.68 25.76
CA LEU A 454 25.44 22.25 27.10
C LEU A 454 25.40 23.37 28.15
N ALA A 455 25.23 24.62 27.73
CA ALA A 455 25.14 25.77 28.63
C ALA A 455 23.79 25.85 29.36
N THR A 456 22.85 24.95 29.05
CA THR A 456 21.51 24.93 29.64
C THR A 456 21.31 23.69 30.52
N ARG A 457 20.44 23.81 31.53
CA ARG A 457 20.03 22.65 32.35
C ARG A 457 19.37 21.55 31.52
N ALA A 458 18.57 21.96 30.54
CA ALA A 458 17.88 21.10 29.59
C ALA A 458 18.89 20.28 28.78
N GLY A 459 19.90 20.94 28.19
CA GLY A 459 20.93 20.24 27.45
C GLY A 459 21.77 19.30 28.31
N ILE A 460 22.03 19.63 29.57
CA ILE A 460 22.70 18.69 30.49
C ILE A 460 21.81 17.48 30.79
N LEU A 461 20.51 17.66 31.08
CA LEU A 461 19.58 16.54 31.29
C LEU A 461 19.53 15.62 30.05
N ALA A 462 19.42 16.20 28.86
CA ALA A 462 19.42 15.46 27.60
C ALA A 462 20.72 14.66 27.37
N ARG A 463 21.88 15.14 27.85
CA ARG A 463 23.13 14.35 27.78
C ARG A 463 23.24 13.28 28.85
N PHE A 464 22.70 13.52 30.05
CA PHE A 464 22.63 12.50 31.08
C PHE A 464 21.74 11.34 30.63
N SER A 465 20.59 11.63 30.02
CA SER A 465 19.68 10.59 29.52
C SER A 465 20.32 9.71 28.45
N GLU A 466 21.17 10.28 27.59
CA GLU A 466 21.88 9.56 26.52
C GLU A 466 23.29 9.11 26.91
N SER A 467 23.66 9.22 28.19
CA SER A 467 24.96 8.73 28.64
C SER A 467 25.04 7.20 28.49
N PRO A 468 26.22 6.62 28.16
CA PRO A 468 26.36 5.16 28.05
C PRO A 468 25.92 4.42 29.33
N GLU A 469 26.09 5.06 30.48
CA GLU A 469 25.66 4.53 31.77
C GLU A 469 24.13 4.46 31.86
N ASN A 470 23.40 5.55 31.59
CA ASN A 470 21.93 5.54 31.61
C ASN A 470 21.34 4.62 30.53
N VAL A 471 21.89 4.64 29.32
CA VAL A 471 21.50 3.73 28.23
C VAL A 471 21.64 2.27 28.69
N GLY A 472 22.72 1.93 29.39
CA GLY A 472 22.93 0.61 29.98
C GLY A 472 21.92 0.29 31.10
N GLN A 473 21.56 1.26 31.93
CA GLN A 473 20.60 1.08 33.02
C GLN A 473 19.18 0.78 32.51
N VAL A 474 18.75 1.41 31.41
CA VAL A 474 17.40 1.20 30.85
C VAL A 474 17.31 0.04 29.86
N ALA A 475 18.44 -0.48 29.36
CA ALA A 475 18.49 -1.42 28.24
C ALA A 475 17.61 -2.68 28.46
N GLU A 476 17.62 -3.23 29.67
CA GLU A 476 16.78 -4.40 30.01
C GLU A 476 15.28 -4.05 29.97
N ALA A 477 14.90 -2.86 30.45
CA ALA A 477 13.51 -2.45 30.53
C ALA A 477 12.86 -2.23 29.16
N ILE A 478 13.64 -1.78 28.17
CA ILE A 478 13.15 -1.46 26.82
C ILE A 478 13.51 -2.53 25.77
N GLY A 479 14.38 -3.49 26.11
CA GLY A 479 14.95 -4.44 25.16
C GLY A 479 13.94 -5.45 24.56
N ALA A 480 12.75 -5.57 25.13
CA ALA A 480 11.65 -6.38 24.58
C ALA A 480 10.63 -5.56 23.76
N GLY A 481 10.96 -4.30 23.49
CA GLY A 481 10.08 -3.28 22.92
C GLY A 481 9.42 -2.41 23.98
N ILE A 482 9.13 -1.17 23.61
CA ILE A 482 8.58 -0.12 24.46
C ILE A 482 7.08 -0.03 24.20
N ALA A 483 6.26 -0.35 25.19
CA ALA A 483 4.81 -0.18 25.10
C ALA A 483 4.41 1.29 25.31
N TYR A 484 3.53 1.82 24.47
CA TYR A 484 3.00 3.18 24.59
C TYR A 484 1.58 3.28 24.03
N LEU A 485 0.92 4.41 24.30
CA LEU A 485 -0.37 4.76 23.68
C LEU A 485 -0.12 5.81 22.61
N PRO A 486 -0.28 5.49 21.32
CA PRO A 486 -0.11 6.45 20.23
C PRO A 486 -0.92 7.73 20.46
N TRP A 487 -0.30 8.87 20.19
CA TRP A 487 -0.94 10.16 20.37
C TRP A 487 -1.77 10.54 19.15
N GLY A 488 -3.02 10.97 19.37
CA GLY A 488 -3.90 11.42 18.29
C GLY A 488 -4.52 10.30 17.44
N ALA A 489 -4.33 9.03 17.83
CA ALA A 489 -5.01 7.86 17.27
C ALA A 489 -6.49 7.79 17.69
#